data_AF-A0A1G2RW72-F1
#
_entry.id   AF-A0A1G2RW72-F1
#
_cell.length_a   1.000
_cell.length_b   1.000
_cell.length_c   1.000
_cell.angle_alpha   90.00
_cell.angle_beta   90.00
_cell.angle_gamma   90.00
#
_symmetry.space_group_name_H-M   'P 1'
#
loop_
_entity.id
_entity.type
_entity.pdbx_description
1 polymer ?
#
loop_
_entity_poly.entity_id
_entity_poly.type
_entity_poly.pdbx_seq_one_letter_code
_entity_poly.pdbx_strand_id
1 'polypeptide(L)'
;MNYTLLILIMLQLLLTSHLFILPLSKKRPVFLDGIEGSLFFFTFLAIIATIIHPLIYIFALVLAFFVYYTHCWIVYGVPMERINNALDRAIIGGKSTSVKKNKGLEIDDNMFVRIVHLGMNICFIQYKNKIYSKKSELIKQIFKKFIQNYFI
;
A
#
# COMPACT_ATOMS: atom_id res chain seq x y z
N MET A 1 -16.78 -2.67 -30.67
CA MET A 1 -16.16 -2.51 -29.33
C MET A 1 -14.79 -3.16 -29.38
N ASN A 2 -13.71 -2.45 -29.08
CA ASN A 2 -12.35 -3.02 -29.14
C ASN A 2 -12.23 -4.16 -28.12
N TYR A 3 -11.89 -5.38 -28.57
CA TYR A 3 -11.68 -6.54 -27.70
C TYR A 3 -10.69 -6.25 -26.56
N THR A 4 -9.67 -5.44 -26.84
CA THR A 4 -8.70 -4.95 -25.84
C THR A 4 -9.36 -4.19 -24.70
N LEU A 5 -10.33 -3.31 -24.99
CA LEU A 5 -11.03 -2.55 -23.96
C LEU A 5 -11.86 -3.47 -23.05
N LEU A 6 -12.53 -4.47 -23.64
CA LEU A 6 -13.32 -5.43 -22.89
C LEU A 6 -12.44 -6.28 -21.96
N ILE A 7 -11.28 -6.74 -22.43
CA ILE A 7 -10.30 -7.47 -21.62
C ILE A 7 -9.81 -6.61 -20.45
N LEU A 8 -9.46 -5.34 -20.69
CA LEU A 8 -9.01 -4.43 -19.65
C LEU A 8 -10.08 -4.20 -18.58
N ILE A 9 -11.34 -4.01 -18.98
CA ILE A 9 -12.46 -3.85 -18.05
C ILE A 9 -12.65 -5.11 -17.21
N MET A 10 -12.62 -6.30 -17.83
CA MET A 10 -12.75 -7.56 -17.09
C MET A 10 -11.60 -7.75 -16.09
N LEU A 11 -10.37 -7.42 -16.48
CA LEU A 11 -9.22 -7.46 -15.59
C LEU A 11 -9.36 -6.48 -14.42
N GLN A 12 -9.84 -5.26 -14.67
CA GLN A 12 -10.09 -4.26 -13.63
C GLN A 12 -11.17 -4.72 -12.65
N LEU A 13 -12.25 -5.33 -13.15
CA LEU A 13 -13.31 -5.89 -12.29
C LEU A 13 -12.77 -7.03 -11.42
N LEU A 14 -11.94 -7.91 -11.98
CA LEU A 14 -11.29 -8.99 -11.24
C LEU A 14 -10.38 -8.44 -10.13
N LEU A 15 -9.54 -7.46 -10.45
CA LEU A 15 -8.66 -6.79 -9.48
C LEU A 15 -9.45 -6.07 -8.40
N THR A 16 -10.51 -5.35 -8.77
CA THR A 16 -11.38 -4.66 -7.81
C THR A 16 -12.07 -5.65 -6.88
N SER A 17 -12.55 -6.76 -7.42
CA SER A 17 -13.17 -7.82 -6.63
C SER A 17 -12.18 -8.43 -5.63
N HIS A 18 -10.97 -8.73 -6.07
CA HIS A 18 -9.96 -9.36 -5.24
C HIS A 18 -9.37 -8.43 -4.17
N LEU A 19 -9.02 -7.19 -4.56
CA LEU A 19 -8.31 -6.25 -3.70
C LEU A 19 -9.23 -5.44 -2.78
N PHE A 20 -10.49 -5.20 -3.17
CA PHE A 20 -11.42 -4.37 -2.39
C PHE A 20 -12.64 -5.16 -1.91
N ILE A 21 -13.42 -5.75 -2.82
CA ILE A 21 -14.71 -6.36 -2.45
C ILE A 21 -14.52 -7.53 -1.49
N LEU A 22 -13.55 -8.41 -1.75
CA LEU A 22 -13.32 -9.60 -0.93
C LEU A 22 -12.81 -9.27 0.48
N PRO A 23 -11.84 -8.37 0.70
CA PRO A 23 -11.49 -7.90 2.04
C PRO A 23 -12.66 -7.24 2.75
N LEU A 24 -13.40 -6.36 2.07
CA LEU A 24 -14.52 -5.64 2.66
C LEU A 24 -15.68 -6.58 3.06
N SER A 25 -16.00 -7.60 2.25
CA SER A 25 -17.04 -8.57 2.61
C SER A 25 -16.66 -9.42 3.83
N LYS A 26 -15.35 -9.65 4.02
CA LYS A 26 -14.80 -10.34 5.20
C LYS A 26 -14.55 -9.39 6.38
N LYS A 27 -14.96 -8.11 6.30
CA LYS A 27 -14.68 -7.06 7.29
C LYS A 27 -13.18 -6.94 7.61
N ARG A 28 -12.33 -7.11 6.60
CA ARG A 28 -10.88 -7.00 6.70
C ARG A 28 -10.39 -5.70 6.05
N PRO A 29 -9.32 -5.10 6.59
CA PRO A 29 -8.60 -3.99 5.99
C PRO A 29 -8.23 -4.29 4.54
N VAL A 30 -8.46 -3.30 3.68
CA VAL A 30 -7.89 -3.31 2.35
C VAL A 30 -6.44 -2.86 2.49
N PHE A 31 -5.52 -3.72 2.09
CA PHE A 31 -4.10 -3.45 2.12
C PHE A 31 -3.59 -3.59 0.70
N LEU A 32 -3.14 -2.49 0.10
CA LEU A 32 -2.52 -2.48 -1.21
C LEU A 32 -1.02 -2.36 -1.00
N ASP A 33 -0.32 -3.43 -1.32
CA ASP A 33 1.14 -3.39 -1.44
C ASP A 33 1.55 -2.68 -2.73
N GLY A 34 2.79 -2.22 -2.82
CA GLY A 34 3.28 -1.42 -3.95
C GLY A 34 3.01 -2.08 -5.32
N ILE A 35 3.16 -3.40 -5.41
CA ILE A 35 2.88 -4.18 -6.64
C ILE A 35 1.38 -4.23 -6.93
N GLU A 36 0.55 -4.63 -5.96
CA GLU A 36 -0.91 -4.75 -6.13
C GLU A 36 -1.54 -3.40 -6.48
N GLY A 37 -1.13 -2.34 -5.77
CA GLY A 37 -1.54 -0.97 -6.06
C GLY A 37 -1.08 -0.54 -7.45
N SER A 38 0.18 -0.79 -7.83
CA SER A 38 0.68 -0.43 -9.17
C SER A 38 -0.10 -1.11 -10.29
N LEU A 39 -0.42 -2.40 -10.14
CA LEU A 39 -1.21 -3.15 -11.11
C LEU A 39 -2.63 -2.59 -11.23
N PHE A 40 -3.28 -2.33 -10.10
CA PHE A 40 -4.63 -1.76 -10.07
C PHE A 40 -4.70 -0.37 -10.74
N PHE A 41 -3.75 0.52 -10.44
CA PHE A 41 -3.71 1.85 -11.06
C PHE A 41 -3.34 1.77 -12.54
N PHE A 42 -2.44 0.86 -12.92
CA PHE A 42 -2.04 0.67 -14.31
C PHE A 42 -3.21 0.20 -15.17
N THR A 43 -3.95 -0.83 -14.73
CA THR A 43 -5.11 -1.34 -15.46
C THR A 43 -6.22 -0.29 -15.56
N PHE A 44 -6.46 0.46 -14.48
CA PHE A 44 -7.43 1.56 -14.48
C PHE A 44 -7.08 2.65 -15.49
N LEU A 45 -5.82 3.11 -15.50
CA LEU A 45 -5.36 4.14 -16.43
C LEU A 45 -5.24 3.63 -17.87
N ALA A 46 -4.97 2.34 -18.08
CA ALA A 46 -4.98 1.72 -19.41
C ALA A 46 -6.39 1.75 -20.03
N ILE A 47 -7.44 1.52 -19.23
CA ILE A 47 -8.84 1.70 -19.68
C ILE A 47 -9.07 3.14 -20.13
N ILE A 48 -8.68 4.11 -19.31
CA ILE A 48 -8.85 5.54 -19.62
C ILE A 48 -8.08 5.93 -20.87
N ALA A 49 -6.83 5.49 -21.01
CA ALA A 49 -6.00 5.76 -22.18
C ALA A 49 -6.61 5.19 -23.48
N THR A 50 -7.26 4.04 -23.40
CA THR A 50 -7.95 3.41 -24.53
C THR A 50 -9.19 4.19 -24.97
N ILE A 51 -9.83 4.92 -24.05
CA ILE A 51 -11.04 5.71 -24.32
C ILE A 51 -10.71 7.13 -24.79
N ILE A 52 -9.71 7.78 -24.16
CA ILE A 52 -9.43 9.21 -24.36
C ILE A 52 -8.28 9.43 -25.33
N HIS A 53 -7.06 9.01 -24.96
CA HIS A 53 -5.87 9.25 -25.77
C HIS A 53 -4.69 8.33 -25.37
N PRO A 54 -3.92 7.77 -26.32
CA PRO A 54 -2.78 6.89 -26.04
C PRO A 54 -1.68 7.53 -25.16
N LEU A 55 -1.50 8.85 -25.20
CA LEU A 55 -0.51 9.56 -24.37
C LEU A 55 -0.75 9.40 -22.86
N ILE A 56 -2.00 9.13 -22.43
CA ILE A 56 -2.31 8.86 -21.02
C ILE A 56 -1.59 7.60 -20.54
N TYR A 57 -1.25 6.67 -21.44
CA TYR A 57 -0.51 5.45 -21.12
C TYR A 57 0.90 5.74 -20.60
N ILE A 58 1.55 6.80 -21.12
CA ILE A 58 2.87 7.24 -20.64
C ILE A 58 2.73 7.76 -19.20
N PHE A 59 1.70 8.56 -18.93
CA PHE A 59 1.39 9.02 -17.58
C PHE A 59 1.10 7.86 -16.62
N ALA A 60 0.40 6.83 -17.09
CA ALA A 60 0.11 5.63 -16.32
C ALA A 60 1.38 4.86 -15.93
N LEU A 61 2.31 4.68 -16.89
CA LEU A 61 3.60 4.05 -16.64
C LEU A 61 4.41 4.83 -15.60
N VAL A 62 4.49 6.16 -15.73
CA VAL A 62 5.22 7.01 -14.79
C VAL A 62 4.62 6.92 -13.39
N LEU A 63 3.28 6.98 -13.26
CA LEU A 63 2.60 6.89 -11.97
C LEU A 63 2.78 5.50 -11.33
N ALA A 64 2.62 4.43 -12.11
CA ALA A 64 2.80 3.06 -11.64
C ALA A 64 4.25 2.82 -11.19
N PHE A 65 5.23 3.32 -11.96
CA PHE A 65 6.64 3.23 -11.60
C PHE A 65 6.96 4.03 -10.32
N PHE A 66 6.36 5.21 -10.15
CA PHE A 66 6.50 6.00 -8.93
C PHE A 66 5.91 5.28 -7.71
N VAL A 67 4.72 4.69 -7.82
CA VAL A 67 4.10 3.90 -6.74
C VAL A 67 4.95 2.66 -6.41
N TYR A 68 5.45 1.97 -7.43
CA TYR A 68 6.33 0.81 -7.25
C TYR A 68 7.65 1.16 -6.54
N TYR A 69 8.30 2.25 -6.95
CA TYR A 69 9.62 2.64 -6.43
C TYR A 69 9.56 3.27 -5.03
N THR A 70 8.45 3.92 -4.69
CA THR A 70 8.33 4.60 -3.39
C THR A 70 8.12 3.63 -2.22
N HIS A 71 7.95 2.32 -2.47
CA HIS A 71 7.74 1.28 -1.46
C HIS A 71 6.68 1.67 -0.42
N CYS A 72 5.52 2.11 -0.91
CA CYS A 72 4.43 2.58 -0.08
C CYS A 72 3.31 1.55 0.01
N TRP A 73 2.64 1.54 1.16
CA TRP A 73 1.43 0.77 1.40
C TRP A 73 0.25 1.71 1.55
N ILE A 74 -0.87 1.35 0.92
CA ILE A 74 -2.13 2.04 1.12
C ILE A 74 -3.01 1.11 1.94
N VAL A 75 -3.43 1.59 3.12
CA VAL A 75 -4.30 0.87 4.04
C VAL A 75 -5.62 1.59 4.13
N TYR A 76 -6.72 0.86 3.93
CA TYR A 76 -8.07 1.37 4.07
C TYR A 76 -8.88 0.54 5.06
N GLY A 77 -9.69 1.22 5.86
CA GLY A 77 -10.58 0.62 6.85
C GLY A 77 -10.00 0.51 8.26
N VAL A 78 -8.77 1.00 8.48
CA VAL A 78 -8.13 1.01 9.81
C VAL A 78 -7.85 2.45 10.23
N PRO A 79 -8.33 2.91 11.40
CA PRO A 79 -8.02 4.24 11.89
C PRO A 79 -6.52 4.37 12.20
N MET A 80 -5.98 5.58 12.01
CA MET A 80 -4.55 5.88 12.18
C MET A 80 -4.00 5.42 13.54
N GLU A 81 -4.78 5.55 14.61
CA GLU A 81 -4.44 5.11 15.96
C GLU A 81 -4.13 3.61 16.03
N ARG A 82 -4.93 2.77 15.37
CA ARG A 82 -4.70 1.32 15.31
C ARG A 82 -3.46 0.99 14.48
N ILE A 83 -3.18 1.76 13.43
CA ILE A 83 -1.97 1.57 12.62
C ILE A 83 -0.72 1.94 13.46
N ASN A 84 -0.75 3.04 14.19
CA ASN A 84 0.33 3.41 15.11
C ASN A 84 0.54 2.34 16.19
N ASN A 85 -0.55 1.85 16.80
CA ASN A 85 -0.48 0.76 17.77
C ASN A 85 0.09 -0.53 17.18
N ALA A 86 -0.23 -0.87 15.93
CA ALA A 86 0.35 -2.01 15.24
C ALA A 86 1.85 -1.84 14.98
N LEU A 87 2.28 -0.62 14.68
CA LEU A 87 3.70 -0.29 14.51
C LEU A 87 4.46 -0.45 15.83
N ASP A 88 3.91 0.07 16.93
CA ASP A 88 4.51 -0.05 18.26
C ASP A 88 4.62 -1.52 18.69
N ARG A 89 3.57 -2.31 18.47
CA ARG A 89 3.59 -3.76 18.72
C ARG A 89 4.62 -4.49 17.85
N ALA A 90 4.80 -4.07 16.60
CA ALA A 90 5.80 -4.65 15.71
C ALA A 90 7.23 -4.32 16.17
N ILE A 91 7.48 -3.11 16.66
CA ILE A 91 8.77 -2.68 17.21
C ILE A 91 9.11 -3.49 18.47
N ILE A 92 8.14 -3.63 19.38
CA ILE A 92 8.29 -4.44 20.60
C ILE A 92 8.55 -5.92 20.24
N GLY A 93 7.74 -6.47 19.33
CA GLY A 93 7.90 -7.86 18.86
C GLY A 93 9.22 -8.12 18.14
N GLY A 94 9.75 -7.12 17.43
CA GLY A 94 11.05 -7.15 16.79
C GLY A 94 12.24 -6.90 17.72
N LYS A 95 12.00 -6.61 19.01
CA LYS A 95 13.02 -6.19 19.99
C LYS A 95 13.89 -5.05 19.44
N SER A 96 13.24 -4.04 18.88
CA SER A 96 13.88 -2.88 18.27
C SER A 96 13.67 -1.62 19.09
N THR A 97 14.62 -0.72 19.00
CA THR A 97 14.51 0.65 19.50
C THR A 97 13.88 1.52 18.44
N SER A 98 13.10 2.52 18.87
CA SER A 98 12.55 3.51 17.95
C SER A 98 12.75 4.91 18.49
N VAL A 99 13.03 5.83 17.56
CA VAL A 99 13.23 7.25 17.83
C VAL A 99 12.30 8.03 16.91
N LYS A 100 11.50 8.92 17.48
CA LYS A 100 10.62 9.79 16.69
C LYS A 100 11.48 10.83 15.97
N LYS A 101 11.44 10.85 14.64
CA LYS A 101 12.06 11.88 13.79
C LYS A 101 10.99 12.63 13.01
N ASN A 102 11.30 13.83 12.52
CA ASN A 102 10.32 14.72 11.88
C ASN A 102 9.35 13.97 10.94
N LYS A 103 8.06 13.96 11.31
CA LYS A 103 6.94 13.32 10.60
C LYS A 103 7.04 11.80 10.42
N GLY A 104 7.78 11.07 11.26
CA GLY A 104 7.89 9.60 11.23
C GLY A 104 8.60 8.97 12.43
N LEU A 105 8.88 7.68 12.30
CA LEU A 105 9.59 6.86 13.29
C LEU A 105 10.80 6.22 12.65
N GLU A 106 11.96 6.39 13.27
CA GLU A 106 13.18 5.67 12.92
C GLU A 106 13.33 4.46 13.83
N ILE A 107 13.66 3.30 13.26
CA ILE A 107 13.77 2.02 13.96
C ILE A 107 15.21 1.51 13.79
N ASP A 108 15.91 1.32 14.91
CA ASP A 108 17.31 0.85 15.00
C ASP A 108 18.28 1.55 14.02
N ASP A 109 18.09 2.84 13.74
CA ASP A 109 18.83 3.64 12.72
C ASP A 109 18.88 3.04 11.29
N ASN A 110 18.12 1.97 11.04
CA ASN A 110 18.17 1.19 9.82
C ASN A 110 16.96 1.43 8.92
N MET A 111 15.83 1.83 9.51
CA MET A 111 14.55 1.93 8.82
C MET A 111 13.79 3.16 9.28
N PHE A 112 13.26 3.94 8.34
CA PHE A 112 12.37 5.06 8.59
C PHE A 112 10.96 4.72 8.11
N VAL A 113 9.98 4.93 8.98
CA VAL A 113 8.56 4.69 8.73
C VAL A 113 7.81 6.01 8.84
N ARG A 114 7.06 6.35 7.81
CA ARG A 114 6.19 7.52 7.80
C ARG A 114 4.76 7.11 7.54
N ILE A 115 3.87 7.47 8.46
CA ILE A 115 2.43 7.23 8.34
C ILE A 115 1.77 8.58 8.06
N VAL A 116 1.00 8.67 6.98
CA VAL A 116 0.25 9.86 6.57
C VAL A 116 -1.22 9.48 6.51
N HIS A 117 -2.06 10.18 7.26
CA HIS A 117 -3.51 10.02 7.18
C HIS A 117 -4.06 10.86 6.02
N LEU A 118 -4.84 10.22 5.15
CA LEU A 118 -5.44 10.84 3.97
C LEU A 118 -6.95 11.14 4.15
N GLY A 119 -7.54 10.80 5.30
CA GLY A 119 -8.98 10.93 5.56
C GLY A 119 -9.75 9.61 5.39
N MET A 120 -10.98 9.54 5.88
CA MET A 120 -11.88 8.38 5.73
C MET A 120 -11.27 7.01 6.11
N ASN A 121 -10.44 6.95 7.15
CA ASN A 121 -9.69 5.74 7.55
C ASN A 121 -8.76 5.19 6.44
N ILE A 122 -8.27 6.08 5.56
CA ILE A 122 -7.21 5.80 4.60
C ILE A 122 -5.90 6.29 5.21
N CYS A 123 -4.93 5.39 5.30
CA CYS A 123 -3.57 5.71 5.72
C CYS A 123 -2.58 5.26 4.65
N PHE A 124 -1.65 6.16 4.37
CA PHE A 124 -0.51 5.91 3.51
C PHE A 124 0.71 5.65 4.38
N ILE A 125 1.37 4.52 4.19
CA ILE A 125 2.55 4.15 4.96
C ILE A 125 3.74 4.02 4.03
N GLN A 126 4.75 4.84 4.25
CA GLN A 126 5.98 4.86 3.49
C GLN A 126 7.12 4.27 4.33
N TYR A 127 7.90 3.39 3.72
CA TYR A 127 9.07 2.77 4.34
C TYR A 127 10.33 3.11 3.55
N LYS A 128 11.35 3.57 4.27
CA LYS A 128 12.68 3.82 3.69
C LYS A 128 13.72 3.08 4.50
N ASN A 129 14.31 2.05 3.91
CA ASN A 129 15.47 1.38 4.49
C ASN A 129 16.71 2.23 4.20
N LYS A 130 17.48 2.57 5.24
CA LYS A 130 18.80 3.18 5.10
C LYS A 130 19.86 2.11 4.80
N ILE A 131 19.75 0.98 5.49
CA ILE A 131 20.59 -0.20 5.33
C ILE A 131 19.67 -1.41 5.27
N TYR A 132 19.89 -2.31 4.30
CA TYR A 132 19.15 -3.55 4.24
C TYR A 132 19.53 -4.44 5.44
N SER A 133 18.56 -4.73 6.30
CA SER A 133 18.75 -5.57 7.47
C SER A 133 17.64 -6.61 7.53
N LYS A 134 17.98 -7.87 7.84
CA LYS A 134 16.98 -8.93 8.08
C LYS A 134 15.99 -8.52 9.17
N LYS A 135 16.44 -7.72 10.13
CA LYS A 135 15.61 -7.23 11.23
C LYS A 135 14.56 -6.22 10.75
N SER A 136 14.91 -5.30 9.85
CA SER A 136 13.94 -4.33 9.31
C SER A 136 12.87 -5.02 8.45
N GLU A 137 13.26 -6.04 7.69
CA GLU A 137 12.30 -6.82 6.90
C GLU A 137 11.36 -7.67 7.77
N LEU A 138 11.87 -8.25 8.87
CA LEU A 138 11.05 -8.92 9.87
C LEU A 138 10.01 -7.97 10.49
N ILE A 139 10.41 -6.75 10.87
CA ILE A 139 9.51 -5.75 11.45
C ILE A 139 8.43 -5.35 10.45
N LYS A 140 8.76 -5.15 9.16
CA LYS A 140 7.78 -4.91 8.11
C LYS A 140 6.74 -6.03 8.02
N GLN A 141 7.19 -7.29 8.03
CA GLN A 141 6.29 -8.44 7.94
C GLN A 141 5.37 -8.55 9.17
N ILE A 142 5.93 -8.37 10.37
CA ILE A 142 5.16 -8.35 11.62
C ILE A 142 4.13 -7.21 11.59
N PHE A 143 4.55 -6.02 11.17
CA PHE A 143 3.69 -4.86 11.08
C PHE A 143 2.55 -5.08 10.08
N LYS A 144 2.86 -5.58 8.88
CA LYS A 144 1.86 -5.96 7.86
C LYS A 144 0.84 -6.95 8.42
N LYS A 145 1.31 -7.99 9.14
CA LYS A 145 0.44 -9.00 9.74
C LYS A 145 -0.47 -8.44 10.83
N PHE A 146 0.00 -7.50 11.64
CA PHE A 146 -0.85 -6.82 12.62
C PHE A 146 -1.95 -6.00 11.95
N ILE A 147 -1.62 -5.26 10.88
CA ILE A 147 -2.61 -4.47 10.14
C ILE A 147 -3.67 -5.39 9.51
N GLN A 148 -3.24 -6.47 8.84
CA GLN A 148 -4.15 -7.40 8.15
C GLN A 148 -5.09 -8.16 9.10
N ASN A 149 -4.73 -8.27 10.38
CA ASN A 149 -5.54 -8.93 11.40
C ASN A 149 -6.54 -8.00 12.10
N TYR A 150 -6.56 -6.70 11.81
CA TYR A 150 -7.64 -5.86 12.29
C TYR A 150 -8.96 -6.27 11.62
N PHE A 151 -10.06 -6.07 12.35
CA PHE A 151 -11.40 -6.15 11.79
C PHE A 151 -11.97 -4.74 11.69
N ILE A 152 -12.65 -4.47 10.58
CA ILE A 152 -13.39 -3.23 10.31
C ILE A 152 -14.78 -3.33 10.92
#